data_AF-A0A8J6P4T1-F1
#
_entry.id   AF-A0A8J6P4T1-F1
#
_cell.length_a   1.000
_cell.length_b   1.000
_cell.length_c   1.000
_cell.angle_alpha   90.00
_cell.angle_beta   90.00
_cell.angle_gamma   90.00
#
_symmetry.space_group_name_H-M   'P 1'
#
loop_
_entity.id
_entity.type
_entity.pdbx_description
1 polymer ?
#
loop_
_entity_poly.entity_id
_entity_poly.type
_entity_poly.pdbx_seq_one_letter_code
_entity_poly.pdbx_strand_id
1 'polypeptide(L)'
;MKEEDTGKEICSFLEKKVTLFSRYLSLTERMNAVLGEEDKDLKDLISKRQGCMEKIDKIDLSIQQAVGAGPDKHNLIPPKFKGLIDGYLKKLKSIMETVELLDREVTAVVKQEVENIKTDLLNMRNVRQAARGYGGSVGHPARGYGGSVGHPARFLDTRR
;
A
#
# COMPACT_ATOMS: atom_id res chain seq x y z
N MET A 1 47.52 13.13 -0.09
CA MET A 1 46.84 12.56 -1.28
C MET A 1 45.57 11.79 -0.92
N LYS A 2 45.58 10.85 0.04
CA LYS A 2 44.42 10.00 0.35
C LYS A 2 43.14 10.76 0.79
N GLU A 3 43.24 11.82 1.57
CA GLU A 3 42.08 12.57 2.10
C GLU A 3 41.31 13.37 1.04
N GLU A 4 42.03 13.91 0.05
CA GLU A 4 41.39 14.68 -1.02
C GLU A 4 40.58 13.79 -1.96
N ASP A 5 41.05 12.57 -2.20
CA ASP A 5 40.35 11.57 -3.00
C ASP A 5 39.10 11.06 -2.27
N THR A 6 39.17 10.81 -0.96
CA THR A 6 38.00 10.43 -0.16
C THR A 6 36.92 11.52 -0.15
N GLY A 7 37.29 12.79 -0.01
CA GLY A 7 36.33 13.90 -0.06
C GLY A 7 35.58 13.99 -1.39
N LYS A 8 36.29 13.86 -2.52
CA LYS A 8 35.68 13.85 -3.86
C LYS A 8 34.77 12.65 -4.07
N GLU A 9 35.20 11.48 -3.61
CA GLU A 9 34.45 10.23 -3.71
C GLU A 9 33.12 10.31 -2.95
N ILE A 10 33.14 10.75 -1.69
CA ILE A 10 31.92 10.95 -0.88
C ILE A 10 30.97 11.94 -1.57
N CYS A 11 31.49 13.04 -2.11
CA CYS A 11 30.67 14.02 -2.82
C CYS A 11 29.99 13.41 -4.06
N SER A 12 30.70 12.56 -4.82
CA SER A 12 30.11 11.85 -5.96
C SER A 12 29.03 10.85 -5.54
N PHE A 13 29.23 10.15 -4.43
CA PHE A 13 28.20 9.26 -3.88
C PHE A 13 26.96 10.03 -3.44
N LEU A 14 27.13 11.16 -2.73
CA LEU A 14 26.02 12.00 -2.29
C LEU A 14 25.24 12.61 -3.46
N GLU A 15 25.93 13.03 -4.53
CA GLU A 15 25.29 13.53 -5.75
C GLU A 15 24.41 12.45 -6.41
N LYS A 16 24.94 11.23 -6.55
CA LYS A 16 24.19 10.07 -7.05
C LYS A 16 23.00 9.75 -6.14
N LYS A 17 23.20 9.81 -4.82
CA LYS A 17 22.15 9.58 -3.82
C LYS A 17 21.02 10.61 -3.97
N VAL A 18 21.35 11.90 -4.08
CA VAL A 18 20.37 12.96 -4.32
C VAL A 18 19.59 12.71 -5.61
N THR A 19 20.25 12.32 -6.69
CA THR A 19 19.58 12.01 -7.96
C THR A 19 18.58 10.86 -7.82
N LEU A 20 18.92 9.82 -7.07
CA LEU A 20 18.01 8.70 -6.78
C LEU A 20 16.85 9.11 -5.88
N PHE A 21 17.09 9.93 -4.86
CA PHE A 21 16.02 10.48 -4.01
C PHE A 21 15.07 11.39 -4.80
N SER A 22 15.57 12.24 -5.69
CA SER A 22 14.71 13.04 -6.58
C SER A 22 13.86 12.16 -7.50
N ARG A 23 14.43 11.07 -8.03
CA ARG A 23 13.67 10.10 -8.80
C ARG A 23 12.63 9.38 -7.94
N TYR A 24 13.00 9.00 -6.72
CA TYR A 24 12.08 8.38 -5.75
C TYR A 24 10.89 9.29 -5.46
N LEU A 25 11.13 10.56 -5.17
CA LEU A 25 10.09 11.57 -4.97
C LEU A 25 9.16 11.68 -6.17
N SER A 26 9.70 11.80 -7.39
CA SER A 26 8.88 11.87 -8.60
C SER A 26 8.01 10.62 -8.82
N LEU A 27 8.51 9.44 -8.45
CA LEU A 27 7.71 8.21 -8.49
C LEU A 27 6.58 8.26 -7.44
N THR A 28 6.86 8.74 -6.23
CA THR A 28 5.85 8.89 -5.17
C THR A 28 4.79 9.93 -5.53
N GLU A 29 5.16 11.06 -6.13
CA GLU A 29 4.21 12.06 -6.66
C GLU A 29 3.30 11.46 -7.73
N ARG A 30 3.86 10.67 -8.66
CA ARG A 30 3.08 9.96 -9.68
C ARG A 30 2.16 8.91 -9.06
N MET A 31 2.61 8.18 -8.06
CA MET A 31 1.74 7.27 -7.31
C MET A 31 0.57 8.05 -6.71
N ASN A 32 0.82 9.18 -6.06
CA ASN A 32 -0.24 10.00 -5.47
C ASN A 32 -1.25 10.52 -6.52
N ALA A 33 -0.78 10.86 -7.71
CA ALA A 33 -1.62 11.35 -8.80
C ALA A 33 -2.48 10.27 -9.48
N VAL A 34 -2.03 9.01 -9.50
CA VAL A 34 -2.73 7.89 -10.16
C VAL A 34 -3.60 7.09 -9.16
N LEU A 35 -3.48 7.36 -7.86
CA LEU A 35 -4.38 6.76 -6.86
C LEU A 35 -5.84 7.17 -7.12
N GLY A 36 -6.66 6.19 -7.50
CA GLY A 36 -8.07 6.38 -7.87
C GLY A 36 -8.35 6.15 -9.37
N GLU A 37 -7.31 6.02 -10.20
CA GLU A 37 -7.40 5.64 -11.61
C GLU A 37 -7.06 4.13 -11.79
N GLU A 38 -7.23 3.57 -12.99
CA GLU A 38 -6.98 2.13 -13.25
C GLU A 38 -5.58 1.67 -12.77
N ASP A 39 -5.55 0.57 -12.00
CA ASP A 39 -4.38 -0.03 -11.31
C ASP A 39 -3.15 -0.38 -12.19
N LYS A 40 -3.20 -0.23 -13.51
CA LYS A 40 -2.21 -0.79 -14.44
C LYS A 40 -0.81 -0.21 -14.26
N ASP A 41 -0.69 1.06 -13.87
CA ASP A 41 0.60 1.74 -13.74
C ASP A 41 1.18 1.65 -12.31
N LEU A 42 0.37 1.35 -11.30
CA LEU A 42 0.79 1.40 -9.90
C LEU A 42 1.84 0.33 -9.57
N LYS A 43 1.71 -0.87 -10.13
CA LYS A 43 2.66 -1.98 -9.92
C LYS A 43 4.06 -1.65 -10.46
N ASP A 44 4.13 -1.02 -11.62
CA ASP A 44 5.39 -0.59 -12.22
C ASP A 44 6.03 0.55 -11.40
N LEU A 45 5.24 1.51 -10.93
CA LEU A 45 5.71 2.57 -10.04
C LEU A 45 6.29 2.02 -8.74
N ILE A 46 5.60 1.08 -8.08
CA ILE A 46 6.10 0.42 -6.86
C ILE A 46 7.43 -0.29 -7.14
N SER A 47 7.51 -1.04 -8.25
CA SER A 47 8.73 -1.77 -8.62
C SER A 47 9.90 -0.82 -8.89
N LYS A 48 9.67 0.29 -9.60
CA LYS A 48 10.68 1.34 -9.86
C LYS A 48 11.12 2.03 -8.57
N ARG A 49 10.18 2.27 -7.65
CA ARG A 49 10.42 2.89 -6.35
C ARG A 49 11.29 1.99 -5.46
N GLN A 50 10.97 0.69 -5.41
CA GLN A 50 11.79 -0.33 -4.75
C GLN A 50 13.22 -0.36 -5.32
N GLY A 51 13.36 -0.37 -6.65
CA GLY A 51 14.68 -0.35 -7.30
C GLY A 51 15.49 0.92 -7.03
N CYS A 52 14.85 2.03 -6.65
CA CYS A 52 15.56 3.22 -6.17
C CYS A 52 16.11 3.01 -4.75
N MET A 53 15.32 2.42 -3.84
CA MET A 53 15.77 2.12 -2.46
C MET A 53 16.98 1.21 -2.45
N GLU A 54 16.95 0.12 -3.22
CA GLU A 54 18.08 -0.82 -3.30
C GLU A 54 19.38 -0.16 -3.79
N LYS A 55 19.27 0.82 -4.68
CA LYS A 55 20.44 1.59 -5.17
C LYS A 55 20.91 2.60 -4.13
N ILE A 56 19.99 3.22 -3.40
CA ILE A 56 20.30 4.12 -2.28
C ILE A 56 21.06 3.34 -1.20
N ASP A 57 20.57 2.16 -0.81
CA ASP A 57 21.22 1.31 0.20
C ASP A 57 22.66 0.94 -0.21
N LYS A 58 22.87 0.59 -1.49
CA LYS A 58 24.21 0.32 -2.03
C LYS A 58 25.14 1.53 -1.96
N ILE A 59 24.62 2.73 -2.23
CA ILE A 59 25.40 3.96 -2.08
C ILE A 59 25.73 4.20 -0.61
N ASP A 60 24.81 3.94 0.31
CA ASP A 60 25.03 4.13 1.74
C ASP A 60 26.11 3.21 2.27
N LEU A 61 26.13 1.96 1.83
CA LEU A 61 27.23 1.03 2.11
C LEU A 61 28.56 1.54 1.53
N SER A 62 28.54 2.12 0.32
CA SER A 62 29.75 2.67 -0.32
C SER A 62 30.29 3.90 0.43
N ILE A 63 29.41 4.79 0.90
CA ILE A 63 29.78 5.94 1.74
C ILE A 63 30.36 5.45 3.07
N GLN A 64 29.73 4.47 3.72
CA GLN A 64 30.22 3.88 4.98
C GLN A 64 31.62 3.27 4.80
N GLN A 65 31.86 2.57 3.69
CA GLN A 65 33.17 2.01 3.35
C GLN A 65 34.22 3.10 3.10
N ALA A 66 33.86 4.16 2.37
CA ALA A 66 34.76 5.28 2.06
C ALA A 66 35.16 6.07 3.32
N VAL A 67 34.24 6.24 4.27
CA VAL A 67 34.51 6.92 5.56
C VAL A 67 35.27 6.01 6.53
N GLY A 68 35.06 4.69 6.44
CA GLY A 68 35.64 3.68 7.33
C GLY A 68 34.97 3.64 8.71
N ALA A 69 34.98 2.47 9.37
CA ALA A 69 34.23 2.22 10.61
C ALA A 69 34.90 2.71 11.92
N GLY A 70 35.89 3.62 11.86
CA GLY A 70 36.70 4.00 13.03
C GLY A 70 36.32 5.35 13.65
N PRO A 71 36.35 5.50 14.98
CA PRO A 71 35.88 6.70 15.70
C PRO A 71 36.69 7.99 15.43
N ASP A 72 37.94 7.90 14.96
CA ASP A 72 38.85 9.06 14.83
C ASP A 72 38.81 9.78 13.46
N LYS A 73 37.85 9.45 12.59
CA LYS A 73 37.96 9.72 11.14
C LYS A 73 37.07 10.81 10.56
N HIS A 74 36.25 11.49 11.36
CA HIS A 74 35.54 12.71 10.92
C HIS A 74 36.50 13.86 10.49
N ASN A 75 37.80 13.74 10.82
CA ASN A 75 38.86 14.63 10.35
C ASN A 75 39.44 14.27 8.97
N LEU A 76 39.04 13.15 8.34
CA LEU A 76 39.52 12.75 7.01
C LEU A 76 38.89 13.53 5.86
N ILE A 77 37.79 14.26 6.10
CA ILE A 77 37.11 15.04 5.07
C ILE A 77 37.67 16.46 5.10
N PRO A 78 38.39 16.90 4.03
CA PRO A 78 38.94 18.24 3.97
C PRO A 78 37.84 19.31 4.14
N PRO A 79 38.13 20.43 4.85
CA PRO A 79 37.16 21.49 5.11
C PRO A 79 36.44 22.02 3.85
N LYS A 80 37.13 22.04 2.70
CA LYS A 80 36.58 22.48 1.41
C LYS A 80 35.37 21.68 0.93
N PHE A 81 35.21 20.42 1.39
CA PHE A 81 34.08 19.57 1.02
C PHE A 81 32.92 19.62 2.02
N LYS A 82 33.15 20.09 3.26
CA LYS A 82 32.12 20.10 4.31
C LYS A 82 30.87 20.86 3.88
N GLY A 83 31.05 22.06 3.31
CA GLY A 83 29.92 22.86 2.83
C GLY A 83 29.14 22.20 1.68
N LEU A 84 29.82 21.46 0.80
CA LEU A 84 29.16 20.72 -0.28
C LEU A 84 28.36 19.53 0.26
N ILE A 85 28.95 18.78 1.19
CA ILE A 85 28.30 17.66 1.87
C ILE A 85 27.07 18.14 2.63
N ASP A 86 27.19 19.22 3.41
CA ASP A 86 26.06 19.83 4.11
C ASP A 86 24.94 20.25 3.15
N GLY A 87 25.31 20.78 1.98
CA GLY A 87 24.37 21.11 0.90
C GLY A 87 23.60 19.89 0.40
N TYR A 88 24.29 18.77 0.15
CA TYR A 88 23.64 17.53 -0.24
C TYR A 88 22.75 16.95 0.86
N LEU A 89 23.21 16.95 2.12
CA LEU A 89 22.43 16.45 3.25
C LEU A 89 21.15 17.26 3.46
N LYS A 90 21.21 18.60 3.32
CA LYS A 90 20.02 19.46 3.36
C LYS A 90 19.03 19.13 2.25
N LYS A 91 19.51 18.92 1.02
CA LYS A 91 18.66 18.51 -0.11
C LYS A 91 18.01 17.15 0.14
N LEU A 92 18.78 16.15 0.60
CA LEU A 92 18.25 14.83 0.95
C LEU A 92 17.17 14.93 2.02
N LYS A 93 17.42 15.70 3.09
CA LYS A 93 16.45 15.92 4.16
C LYS A 93 15.14 16.50 3.63
N SER A 94 15.22 17.58 2.82
CA SER A 94 14.04 18.20 2.23
C SER A 94 13.24 17.25 1.32
N ILE A 95 13.92 16.43 0.53
CA ILE A 95 13.27 15.41 -0.30
C ILE A 95 12.56 14.38 0.59
N MET A 96 13.25 13.87 1.62
CA MET A 96 12.69 12.87 2.53
C MET A 96 11.45 13.37 3.28
N GLU A 97 11.48 14.60 3.77
CA GLU A 97 10.32 15.23 4.43
C GLU A 97 9.11 15.31 3.49
N THR A 98 9.34 15.65 2.22
CA THR A 98 8.27 15.71 1.21
C THR A 98 7.71 14.32 0.89
N VAL A 99 8.60 13.34 0.70
CA VAL A 99 8.23 11.94 0.47
C VAL A 99 7.40 11.38 1.62
N GLU A 100 7.78 11.67 2.86
CA GLU A 100 7.07 11.19 4.04
C GLU A 100 5.62 11.70 4.09
N LEU A 101 5.40 12.96 3.71
CA LEU A 101 4.05 13.52 3.63
C LEU A 101 3.21 12.81 2.56
N LEU A 102 3.76 12.65 1.35
CA LEU A 102 3.06 11.95 0.26
C LEU A 102 2.77 10.49 0.63
N ASP A 103 3.70 9.80 1.28
CA ASP A 103 3.49 8.40 1.70
C ASP A 103 2.36 8.24 2.70
N ARG A 104 2.20 9.22 3.61
CA ARG A 104 1.08 9.23 4.55
C ARG A 104 -0.26 9.40 3.81
N GLU A 105 -0.31 10.28 2.79
CA GLU A 105 -1.49 10.46 1.94
C GLU A 105 -1.82 9.19 1.17
N VAL A 106 -0.84 8.62 0.46
CA VAL A 106 -1.00 7.35 -0.28
C VAL A 106 -1.51 6.24 0.63
N THR A 107 -0.92 6.10 1.82
CA THR A 107 -1.32 5.08 2.78
C THR A 107 -2.74 5.30 3.30
N ALA A 108 -3.16 6.55 3.50
CA ALA A 108 -4.50 6.88 3.95
C ALA A 108 -5.55 6.51 2.90
N VAL A 109 -5.30 6.84 1.62
CA VAL A 109 -6.18 6.47 0.50
C VAL A 109 -6.31 4.96 0.38
N VAL A 110 -5.19 4.22 0.39
CA VAL A 110 -5.21 2.76 0.31
C VAL A 110 -5.99 2.14 1.48
N LYS A 111 -5.84 2.66 2.71
CA LYS A 111 -6.63 2.19 3.86
C LYS A 111 -8.13 2.42 3.67
N GLN A 112 -8.51 3.57 3.13
CA GLN A 112 -9.91 3.88 2.85
C GLN A 112 -10.49 2.93 1.80
N GLU A 113 -9.76 2.69 0.71
CA GLU A 113 -10.18 1.76 -0.35
C GLU A 113 -10.35 0.32 0.18
N VAL A 114 -9.47 -0.13 1.07
CA VAL A 114 -9.60 -1.44 1.71
C VAL A 114 -10.91 -1.56 2.51
N GLU A 115 -11.31 -0.53 3.27
CA GLU A 115 -12.57 -0.55 4.01
C GLU A 115 -13.80 -0.43 3.10
N ASN A 116 -13.71 0.32 2.00
CA ASN A 116 -14.75 0.38 0.96
C ASN A 116 -15.00 -1.02 0.36
N ILE A 117 -13.92 -1.69 -0.10
CA ILE A 117 -13.98 -3.04 -0.69
C ILE A 117 -14.58 -4.05 0.31
N LYS A 118 -14.18 -3.97 1.58
CA LYS A 118 -14.71 -4.84 2.64
C LYS A 118 -16.21 -4.63 2.86
N THR A 119 -16.67 -3.39 2.84
CA THR A 119 -18.09 -3.04 2.97
C THR A 119 -18.89 -3.60 1.77
N ASP A 120 -18.38 -3.43 0.56
CA ASP A 120 -19.00 -3.95 -0.66
C ASP A 120 -19.07 -5.47 -0.68
N LEU A 121 -18.01 -6.16 -0.22
CA LEU A 121 -18.01 -7.62 -0.07
C LEU A 121 -19.08 -8.12 0.91
N LEU A 122 -19.25 -7.43 2.05
CA LEU A 122 -20.30 -7.74 3.01
C LEU A 122 -21.69 -7.52 2.42
N ASN A 123 -21.91 -6.40 1.73
CA ASN A 123 -23.15 -6.10 1.03
C ASN A 123 -23.48 -7.16 -0.02
N MET A 124 -22.51 -7.52 -0.87
CA MET A 124 -22.66 -8.59 -1.86
C MET A 124 -22.96 -9.95 -1.22
N ARG A 125 -22.38 -10.26 -0.06
CA ARG A 125 -22.70 -11.49 0.69
C ARG A 125 -24.15 -11.46 1.21
N ASN A 126 -24.59 -10.34 1.78
CA ASN A 126 -25.93 -10.18 2.30
C ASN A 126 -26.99 -10.28 1.19
N VAL A 127 -26.76 -9.61 0.05
CA VAL A 127 -27.61 -9.70 -1.14
C VAL A 127 -27.71 -11.15 -1.64
N ARG A 128 -26.58 -11.87 -1.72
CA ARG A 128 -26.57 -13.29 -2.11
C ARG A 128 -27.34 -14.18 -1.14
N GLN A 129 -27.25 -13.92 0.17
CA GLN A 129 -28.01 -14.66 1.18
C GLN A 129 -29.51 -14.39 1.08
N ALA A 130 -29.92 -13.12 0.91
CA ALA A 130 -31.31 -12.75 0.70
C ALA A 130 -31.89 -13.39 -0.57
N ALA A 131 -31.17 -13.33 -1.69
CA ALA A 131 -31.58 -13.95 -2.95
C ALA A 131 -31.79 -15.47 -2.83
N ARG A 132 -30.96 -16.17 -2.03
CA ARG A 132 -31.16 -17.61 -1.73
C ARG A 132 -32.41 -17.87 -0.90
N GLY A 133 -32.74 -16.98 0.03
CA GLY A 133 -33.98 -17.06 0.83
C GLY A 133 -35.24 -16.97 -0.03
N TYR A 134 -35.26 -16.12 -1.06
CA TYR A 134 -36.39 -16.00 -1.98
C TYR A 134 -36.39 -17.02 -3.13
N GLY A 135 -35.22 -17.48 -3.57
CA GLY A 135 -35.10 -18.52 -4.61
C GLY A 135 -35.38 -19.95 -4.14
N GLY A 136 -35.38 -20.20 -2.83
CA GLY A 136 -35.65 -21.51 -2.23
C GLY A 136 -37.12 -21.82 -1.96
N SER A 137 -38.04 -20.88 -2.21
CA SER A 137 -39.48 -21.05 -1.97
C SER A 137 -40.28 -21.15 -3.27
N VAL A 138 -39.82 -21.92 -4.25
CA VAL A 138 -40.75 -22.58 -5.18
C VAL A 138 -41.31 -23.79 -4.44
N GLY A 139 -42.33 -23.50 -3.61
CA GLY A 139 -43.12 -24.52 -2.95
C GLY A 139 -43.72 -25.44 -4.01
N HIS A 140 -43.34 -26.71 -3.97
CA HIS A 140 -44.15 -27.75 -4.57
C HIS A 140 -45.56 -27.66 -3.95
N PRO A 141 -46.63 -27.55 -4.75
CA PRO A 141 -47.97 -27.66 -4.21
C PRO A 141 -48.10 -29.04 -3.56
N ALA A 142 -48.54 -29.07 -2.30
CA ALA A 142 -48.84 -30.30 -1.59
C ALA A 142 -49.79 -31.14 -2.46
N ARG A 143 -49.25 -32.26 -2.93
CA ARG A 143 -49.89 -33.24 -3.81
C ARG A 143 -51.18 -33.70 -3.14
N GLY A 144 -52.29 -33.58 -3.86
CA GLY A 144 -53.65 -33.81 -3.36
C GLY A 144 -53.83 -35.14 -2.62
N TYR A 145 -54.55 -35.05 -1.51
CA TYR A 145 -55.15 -36.20 -0.85
C TYR A 145 -56.18 -36.85 -1.79
N GLY A 146 -55.94 -38.10 -2.17
CA GLY A 146 -56.92 -38.97 -2.80
C GLY A 146 -56.77 -40.38 -2.24
N GLY A 147 -57.76 -40.87 -1.51
CA GLY A 147 -57.79 -42.27 -1.05
C GLY A 147 -58.64 -42.58 0.19
N SER A 148 -59.96 -42.42 0.06
CA SER A 148 -61.09 -43.24 0.58
C SER A 148 -61.09 -43.97 1.95
N VAL A 149 -62.31 -43.90 2.53
CA VAL A 149 -63.07 -44.82 3.42
C VAL A 149 -63.00 -44.61 4.94
N GLY A 150 -64.13 -44.16 5.52
CA GLY A 150 -64.39 -44.29 6.98
C GLY A 150 -65.57 -43.46 7.51
N HIS A 151 -66.81 -43.92 7.25
CA HIS A 151 -68.10 -43.67 7.94
C HIS A 151 -68.60 -42.26 8.34
N PRO A 152 -69.91 -41.96 8.15
CA PRO A 152 -70.54 -40.76 8.67
C PRO A 152 -71.08 -41.00 10.09
N ALA A 153 -70.63 -40.24 11.07
CA ALA A 153 -71.35 -40.10 12.34
C ALA A 153 -72.06 -38.74 12.36
N ARG A 154 -73.35 -38.76 12.02
CA ARG A 154 -74.30 -37.73 12.47
C ARG A 154 -74.50 -37.95 13.97
N PHE A 155 -74.31 -36.91 14.79
CA PHE A 155 -75.09 -36.75 16.01
C PHE A 155 -75.29 -35.26 16.30
N LEU A 156 -76.57 -34.88 16.34
CA LEU A 156 -77.09 -33.61 16.86
C LEU A 156 -77.15 -33.70 18.38
N ASP A 157 -76.77 -32.64 19.11
CA ASP A 157 -77.54 -31.98 20.20
C ASP A 157 -76.66 -30.90 20.87
N THR A 158 -77.03 -29.60 20.81
CA THR A 158 -77.67 -28.77 21.88
C THR A 158 -76.91 -28.80 23.24
N ARG A 159 -76.67 -27.71 23.99
CA ARG A 159 -77.36 -26.44 24.25
C ARG A 159 -76.36 -25.40 24.79
N ARG A 160 -76.75 -24.14 24.64
CA ARG A 160 -76.51 -22.92 25.47
C ARG A 160 -75.22 -22.79 26.26
#